data_AF-A0A0M3K0Y9-F1
#
_entry.id   AF-A0A0M3K0Y9-F1
#
_cell.length_a   1.000
_cell.length_b   1.000
_cell.length_c   1.000
_cell.angle_alpha   90.00
_cell.angle_beta   90.00
_cell.angle_gamma   90.00
#
_symmetry.space_group_name_H-M   'P 1'
#
loop_
_entity.id
_entity.type
_entity.pdbx_description
1 polymer ?
#
loop_
_entity_poly.entity_id
_entity_poly.type
_entity_poly.pdbx_seq_one_letter_code
_entity_poly.pdbx_strand_id
1 'polypeptide(L)'
;NFISANHPLFHDATILELGAGATGIPGIVASKCGAKFVIFSDHPRYDEGIDWESEQSVKKVLDRLGNLNFILASDLFFDGTVFESLISTIAHILEKFPKAHCYFTYEERDSDWCIEDLLILNSLCCDRISKIQINRKTIHLGVIYSNKHCAMNSTSYFAGIEGGATHSQLVIVDKKGKKYGEWSHTGLNYYLEGFDTVANEVAVWIRGIKSELNINGPLGAVVRSFHFQLMFICRVFVLIDHTFEITSDKKYSKRSEYHLTNETANEIFKGMGLSGAEDEAINRQLVDILEKQHSDVAKQFFLTTDSVVTIAATFHKGGVVLIAGTGSTARLLKADGRVFGVGGWGHQIGDGGSGFWIANRVIRYIFDDDDGLVKAPYPTETVKRILLEHFNLGDKIEMLTLLYAKFEKANIASFTGKLVKEAPDDPLVKHVFHKAGVILGSHIRAISSHFDEEMFLDVPVVLVGSVFKSWSLLKDGFEEGVFSRDKRGNHIKKVTLYNLDETPAVGAALLAAQNIHVDIPYKHTSKVVDVLQQFQIHL
;
A
#
# COMPACT_ATOMS: atom_id res chain seq x y z
N ASN A 1 -16.54 31.30 -29.06
CA ASN A 1 -16.61 32.61 -28.37
C ASN A 1 -15.23 33.14 -27.99
N PHE A 2 -14.50 32.53 -27.04
CA PHE A 2 -13.21 33.04 -26.53
C PHE A 2 -12.23 33.52 -27.61
N ILE A 3 -11.94 32.68 -28.62
CA ILE A 3 -11.01 32.99 -29.72
C ILE A 3 -11.41 34.27 -30.48
N SER A 4 -12.70 34.43 -30.81
CA SER A 4 -13.20 35.60 -31.55
C SER A 4 -13.20 36.88 -30.71
N ALA A 5 -13.50 36.78 -29.41
CA ALA A 5 -13.42 37.90 -28.49
C ALA A 5 -11.96 38.37 -28.29
N ASN A 6 -11.00 37.45 -28.36
CA ASN A 6 -9.57 37.70 -28.21
C ASN A 6 -8.81 37.61 -29.55
N HIS A 7 -9.45 37.92 -30.68
CA HIS A 7 -8.85 37.73 -32.00
C HIS A 7 -7.45 38.37 -32.21
N PRO A 8 -7.06 39.50 -31.58
CA PRO A 8 -5.71 40.04 -31.73
C PRO A 8 -4.61 39.13 -31.15
N LEU A 9 -4.94 38.27 -30.18
CA LEU A 9 -4.02 37.27 -29.62
C LEU A 9 -3.67 36.18 -30.65
N PHE A 10 -4.62 35.84 -31.52
CA PHE A 10 -4.49 34.78 -32.53
C PHE A 10 -4.05 35.30 -33.89
N HIS A 11 -3.83 36.62 -34.05
CA HIS A 11 -3.40 37.22 -35.30
C HIS A 11 -1.96 36.82 -35.64
N ASP A 12 -1.69 36.52 -36.92
CA ASP A 12 -0.42 35.98 -37.43
C ASP A 12 0.07 34.66 -36.77
N ALA A 13 -0.70 34.09 -35.85
CA ALA A 13 -0.30 32.94 -35.06
C ALA A 13 -0.24 31.63 -35.86
N THR A 14 0.64 30.73 -35.44
CA THR A 14 0.67 29.33 -35.87
C THR A 14 0.05 28.46 -34.78
N ILE A 15 -0.98 27.70 -35.14
CA ILE A 15 -1.89 27.03 -34.21
C ILE A 15 -2.01 25.55 -34.55
N LEU A 16 -2.00 24.70 -33.53
CA LEU A 16 -2.34 23.28 -33.62
C LEU A 16 -3.65 23.04 -32.88
N GLU A 17 -4.67 22.54 -33.57
CA GLU A 17 -5.90 22.05 -32.94
C GLU A 17 -5.80 20.53 -32.76
N LEU A 18 -5.84 20.08 -31.50
CA LEU A 18 -5.94 18.68 -31.13
C LEU A 18 -7.43 18.34 -30.97
N GLY A 19 -7.88 17.25 -31.59
CA GLY A 19 -9.26 16.77 -31.50
C GLY A 19 -10.28 17.67 -32.20
N ALA A 20 -9.95 18.21 -33.38
CA ALA A 20 -10.89 19.00 -34.18
C ALA A 20 -12.13 18.19 -34.61
N GLY A 21 -12.01 16.86 -34.70
CA GLY A 21 -13.07 15.94 -35.08
C GLY A 21 -13.65 16.27 -36.45
N ALA A 22 -14.94 16.01 -36.64
CA ALA A 22 -15.61 16.31 -37.91
C ALA A 22 -15.85 17.82 -38.18
N THR A 23 -15.35 18.74 -37.34
CA THR A 23 -15.81 20.16 -37.37
C THR A 23 -14.74 21.25 -37.25
N GLY A 24 -13.64 21.05 -36.51
CA GLY A 24 -12.53 22.01 -36.36
C GLY A 24 -12.93 23.44 -36.00
N ILE A 25 -14.01 23.63 -35.23
CA ILE A 25 -14.62 24.94 -35.02
C ILE A 25 -13.65 25.94 -34.36
N PRO A 26 -12.93 25.61 -33.26
CA PRO A 26 -11.87 26.46 -32.71
C PRO A 26 -10.86 26.97 -33.74
N GLY A 27 -10.25 26.08 -34.54
CA GLY A 27 -9.22 26.42 -35.52
C GLY A 27 -9.77 27.16 -36.74
N ILE A 28 -10.96 26.79 -37.24
CA ILE A 28 -11.65 27.54 -38.31
C ILE A 28 -11.97 28.97 -37.85
N VAL A 29 -12.41 29.15 -36.60
CA VAL A 29 -12.62 30.48 -36.01
C VAL A 29 -11.30 31.23 -35.87
N ALA A 30 -10.22 30.58 -35.41
CA ALA A 30 -8.90 31.21 -35.30
C ALA A 30 -8.34 31.65 -36.66
N SER A 31 -8.49 30.84 -37.71
CA SER A 31 -8.14 31.21 -39.09
C SER A 31 -8.95 32.42 -39.57
N LYS A 32 -10.27 32.46 -39.33
CA LYS A 32 -11.10 33.65 -39.62
C LYS A 32 -10.76 34.87 -38.77
N CYS A 33 -10.11 34.69 -37.63
CA CYS A 33 -9.56 35.76 -36.79
C CYS A 33 -8.16 36.25 -37.24
N GLY A 34 -7.59 35.67 -38.30
CA GLY A 34 -6.30 36.06 -38.85
C GLY A 34 -5.11 35.24 -38.36
N ALA A 35 -5.32 34.04 -37.82
CA ALA A 35 -4.23 33.09 -37.61
C ALA A 35 -3.61 32.68 -38.96
N LYS A 36 -2.29 32.78 -39.04
CA LYS A 36 -1.51 32.58 -40.28
C LYS A 36 -1.52 31.13 -40.75
N PHE A 37 -1.40 30.21 -39.79
CA PHE A 37 -1.43 28.78 -40.04
C PHE A 37 -2.25 28.10 -38.93
N VAL A 38 -3.20 27.25 -39.35
CA VAL A 38 -3.95 26.38 -38.46
C VAL A 38 -3.77 24.96 -38.98
N ILE A 39 -3.21 24.10 -38.13
CA ILE A 39 -3.07 22.67 -38.35
C ILE A 39 -4.13 21.97 -37.52
N PHE A 40 -4.96 21.15 -38.17
CA PHE A 40 -5.93 20.29 -37.50
C PHE A 40 -5.33 18.88 -37.38
N SER A 41 -5.37 18.28 -36.19
CA SER A 41 -4.77 16.97 -35.91
C SER A 41 -5.29 15.83 -36.79
N ASP A 42 -6.54 15.88 -37.22
CA ASP A 42 -7.32 14.77 -37.77
C ASP A 42 -7.84 15.03 -39.20
N HIS A 43 -7.30 16.05 -39.88
CA HIS A 43 -7.82 16.49 -41.17
C HIS A 43 -7.44 15.54 -42.34
N PRO A 44 -8.41 15.01 -43.12
CA PRO A 44 -8.25 13.90 -44.07
C PRO A 44 -7.58 14.27 -45.41
N ARG A 45 -6.59 15.17 -45.38
CA ARG A 45 -5.59 15.37 -46.46
C ARG A 45 -4.15 15.24 -45.95
N TYR A 46 -3.97 14.86 -44.69
CA TYR A 46 -2.78 14.20 -44.21
C TYR A 46 -3.17 12.73 -44.02
N ASP A 47 -2.43 11.80 -44.62
CA ASP A 47 -2.81 10.37 -44.66
C ASP A 47 -2.72 9.66 -43.29
N GLU A 48 -2.19 10.36 -42.29
CA GLU A 48 -2.19 10.01 -40.88
C GLU A 48 -2.63 11.25 -40.08
N GLY A 49 -3.59 11.09 -39.17
CA GLY A 49 -3.86 12.08 -38.13
C GLY A 49 -2.94 11.92 -36.92
N ILE A 50 -2.91 12.92 -36.04
CA ILE A 50 -2.26 12.81 -34.72
C ILE A 50 -3.10 11.91 -33.83
N ASP A 51 -2.83 10.62 -33.93
CA ASP A 51 -2.93 9.70 -32.81
C ASP A 51 -2.03 10.21 -31.67
N TRP A 52 -2.64 10.74 -30.61
CA TRP A 52 -1.97 11.27 -29.42
C TRP A 52 -1.55 10.18 -28.42
N GLU A 53 -1.86 8.91 -28.68
CA GLU A 53 -1.34 7.76 -27.93
C GLU A 53 -0.04 7.23 -28.57
N SER A 54 0.27 7.68 -29.79
CA SER A 54 1.49 7.34 -30.54
C SER A 54 2.50 8.48 -30.58
N GLU A 55 3.56 8.38 -29.76
CA GLU A 55 4.71 9.30 -29.77
C GLU A 55 5.26 9.50 -31.20
N GLN A 56 5.28 8.42 -32.00
CA GLN A 56 5.77 8.48 -33.37
C GLN A 56 4.86 9.29 -34.30
N SER A 57 3.53 9.28 -34.09
CA SER A 57 2.59 10.12 -34.84
C SER A 57 2.72 11.60 -34.45
N VAL A 58 2.71 11.89 -33.14
CA VAL A 58 2.95 13.24 -32.60
C VAL A 58 4.23 13.82 -33.19
N LYS A 59 5.34 13.08 -33.11
CA LYS A 59 6.66 13.49 -33.60
C LYS A 59 6.70 13.77 -35.11
N LYS A 60 6.04 12.94 -35.95
CA LYS A 60 5.90 13.18 -37.41
C LYS A 60 5.30 14.55 -37.73
N VAL A 61 4.36 15.03 -36.93
CA VAL A 61 3.75 16.36 -37.14
C VAL A 61 4.59 17.46 -36.53
N LEU A 62 5.14 17.27 -35.32
CA LEU A 62 5.99 18.28 -34.69
C LEU A 62 7.29 18.54 -35.45
N ASP A 63 7.84 17.57 -36.17
CA ASP A 63 9.02 17.76 -37.04
C ASP A 63 8.71 18.53 -38.34
N ARG A 64 7.43 18.76 -38.66
CA ARG A 64 6.98 19.64 -39.75
C ARG A 64 6.74 21.09 -39.29
N LEU A 65 6.75 21.36 -37.97
CA LEU A 65 6.49 22.68 -37.41
C LEU A 65 7.80 23.42 -37.11
N GLY A 66 8.02 24.55 -37.79
CA GLY A 66 9.13 25.47 -37.46
C GLY A 66 8.84 26.40 -36.28
N ASN A 67 7.56 26.60 -35.95
CA ASN A 67 7.08 27.41 -34.83
C ASN A 67 5.68 26.93 -34.40
N LEU A 68 5.31 27.27 -33.17
CA LEU A 68 3.95 27.08 -32.64
C LEU A 68 3.68 28.17 -31.60
N ASN A 69 2.49 28.77 -31.64
CA ASN A 69 2.04 29.79 -30.70
C ASN A 69 0.98 29.24 -29.74
N PHE A 70 0.02 28.47 -30.27
CA PHE A 70 -1.11 27.96 -29.49
C PHE A 70 -1.43 26.53 -29.82
N ILE A 71 -1.79 25.77 -28.79
CA ILE A 71 -2.54 24.52 -28.93
C ILE A 71 -4.01 24.83 -28.56
N LEU A 72 -4.95 24.30 -29.32
CA LEU A 72 -6.38 24.34 -29.02
C LEU A 72 -6.85 22.91 -28.74
N ALA A 73 -7.38 22.66 -27.55
CA ALA A 73 -7.85 21.35 -27.08
C ALA A 73 -9.32 21.46 -26.62
N SER A 74 -10.23 21.49 -27.60
CA SER A 74 -11.66 21.65 -27.35
C SER A 74 -12.34 20.29 -27.22
N ASP A 75 -13.05 20.07 -26.12
CA ASP A 75 -13.80 18.82 -25.83
C ASP A 75 -12.94 17.54 -25.96
N LEU A 76 -11.71 17.57 -25.43
CA LEU A 76 -10.82 16.40 -25.30
C LEU A 76 -10.80 15.78 -23.89
N PHE A 77 -11.06 16.57 -22.85
CA PHE A 77 -11.12 16.10 -21.46
C PHE A 77 -12.53 15.56 -21.13
N PHE A 78 -12.94 14.48 -21.81
CA PHE A 78 -14.30 13.91 -21.67
C PHE A 78 -14.35 12.51 -21.06
N ASP A 79 -13.23 11.80 -21.06
CA ASP A 79 -13.01 10.45 -20.51
C ASP A 79 -11.69 10.48 -19.72
N GLY A 80 -11.72 10.06 -18.44
CA GLY A 80 -10.54 10.11 -17.56
C GLY A 80 -9.39 9.22 -18.03
N THR A 81 -9.68 8.14 -18.75
CA THR A 81 -8.67 7.16 -19.18
C THR A 81 -7.65 7.72 -20.18
N VAL A 82 -8.01 8.75 -20.95
CA VAL A 82 -7.11 9.42 -21.90
C VAL A 82 -6.43 10.67 -21.35
N PHE A 83 -6.65 11.03 -20.08
CA PHE A 83 -6.07 12.26 -19.50
C PHE A 83 -4.54 12.19 -19.45
N GLU A 84 -3.94 11.02 -19.16
CA GLU A 84 -2.49 10.87 -19.10
C GLU A 84 -1.82 10.98 -20.48
N SER A 85 -2.33 10.26 -21.49
CA SER A 85 -1.81 10.31 -22.86
C SER A 85 -1.97 11.71 -23.49
N LEU A 86 -3.10 12.37 -23.22
CA LEU A 86 -3.35 13.76 -23.64
C LEU A 86 -2.40 14.76 -22.97
N ILE A 87 -2.23 14.73 -21.65
CA ILE A 87 -1.34 15.65 -20.94
C ILE A 87 0.13 15.38 -21.30
N SER A 88 0.53 14.11 -21.49
CA SER A 88 1.86 13.73 -21.97
C SER A 88 2.14 14.25 -23.39
N THR A 89 1.15 14.14 -24.30
CA THR A 89 1.25 14.75 -25.64
C THR A 89 1.38 16.27 -25.55
N ILE A 90 0.56 16.95 -24.74
CA ILE A 90 0.68 18.40 -24.52
C ILE A 90 2.06 18.76 -23.96
N ALA A 91 2.62 17.94 -23.07
CA ALA A 91 3.96 18.13 -22.51
C ALA A 91 5.06 18.02 -23.56
N HIS A 92 5.01 17.01 -24.42
CA HIS A 92 5.99 16.82 -25.50
C HIS A 92 5.95 17.98 -26.52
N ILE A 93 4.74 18.46 -26.84
CA ILE A 93 4.56 19.64 -27.71
C ILE A 93 5.14 20.90 -27.04
N LEU A 94 4.86 21.12 -25.75
CA LEU A 94 5.36 22.28 -24.99
C LEU A 94 6.85 22.18 -24.64
N GLU A 95 7.45 20.98 -24.63
CA GLU A 95 8.90 20.83 -24.54
C GLU A 95 9.59 21.33 -25.81
N LYS A 96 9.04 20.99 -26.99
CA LYS A 96 9.57 21.48 -28.27
C LYS A 96 9.26 22.97 -28.50
N PHE A 97 8.11 23.44 -28.02
CA PHE A 97 7.63 24.82 -28.19
C PHE A 97 7.31 25.48 -26.85
N PRO A 98 8.30 25.78 -25.99
CA PRO A 98 8.09 26.24 -24.60
C PRO A 98 7.52 27.65 -24.44
N LYS A 99 7.20 28.34 -25.54
CA LYS A 99 6.45 29.61 -25.57
C LYS A 99 4.99 29.44 -26.01
N ALA A 100 4.61 28.25 -26.46
CA ALA A 100 3.24 27.96 -26.84
C ALA A 100 2.34 27.83 -25.61
N HIS A 101 1.06 28.11 -25.79
CA HIS A 101 0.04 28.01 -24.73
C HIS A 101 -1.10 27.11 -25.20
N CYS A 102 -1.48 26.14 -24.38
CA CYS A 102 -2.52 25.16 -24.68
C CYS A 102 -3.85 25.56 -24.06
N TYR A 103 -4.71 26.23 -24.83
CA TYR A 103 -6.06 26.58 -24.40
C TYR A 103 -6.98 25.36 -24.52
N PHE A 104 -7.60 24.97 -23.42
CA PHE A 104 -8.46 23.79 -23.35
C PHE A 104 -9.80 24.07 -22.68
N THR A 105 -10.80 23.25 -22.98
CA THR A 105 -12.10 23.28 -22.29
C THR A 105 -12.42 21.93 -21.66
N TYR A 106 -12.77 21.94 -20.38
CA TYR A 106 -13.24 20.77 -19.62
C TYR A 106 -14.71 20.97 -19.22
N GLU A 107 -15.54 19.94 -19.37
CA GLU A 107 -16.87 19.92 -18.75
C GLU A 107 -16.79 19.20 -17.40
N GLU A 108 -17.22 19.85 -16.33
CA GLU A 108 -17.25 19.30 -14.97
C GLU A 108 -18.29 18.16 -14.89
N ARG A 109 -17.85 16.93 -15.17
CA ARG A 109 -18.66 15.70 -15.18
C ARG A 109 -18.49 14.89 -13.90
N ASP A 110 -17.27 14.86 -13.40
CA ASP A 110 -16.83 14.17 -12.18
C ASP A 110 -15.91 15.13 -11.38
N SER A 111 -15.95 15.04 -10.06
CA SER A 111 -15.11 15.78 -9.11
C SER A 111 -13.89 15.00 -8.64
N ASP A 112 -13.88 13.68 -8.83
CA ASP A 112 -12.97 12.79 -8.10
C ASP A 112 -11.64 12.55 -8.85
N TRP A 113 -11.49 13.21 -10.01
CA TRP A 113 -10.33 13.21 -10.89
C TRP A 113 -9.76 14.63 -11.05
N CYS A 114 -8.45 14.77 -10.85
CA CYS A 114 -7.75 16.05 -11.02
C CYS A 114 -6.60 15.92 -12.02
N ILE A 115 -6.52 16.84 -13.00
CA ILE A 115 -5.40 16.90 -13.95
C ILE A 115 -4.16 17.61 -13.38
N GLU A 116 -4.26 18.24 -12.20
CA GLU A 116 -3.14 18.97 -11.57
C GLU A 116 -1.93 18.05 -11.31
N ASP A 117 -2.18 16.83 -10.87
CA ASP A 117 -1.16 15.81 -10.68
C ASP A 117 -0.46 15.45 -12.00
N LEU A 118 -1.22 15.24 -13.07
CA LEU A 118 -0.70 14.96 -14.42
C LEU A 118 0.08 16.14 -15.00
N LEU A 119 -0.31 17.38 -14.68
CA LEU A 119 0.42 18.59 -15.08
C LEU A 119 1.76 18.69 -14.35
N ILE A 120 1.77 18.42 -13.03
CA ILE A 120 2.99 18.38 -12.20
C ILE A 120 3.92 17.24 -12.65
N LEU A 121 3.38 16.05 -13.01
CA LEU A 121 4.14 14.95 -13.62
C LEU A 121 4.99 15.43 -14.81
N ASN A 122 4.36 16.26 -15.65
CA ASN A 122 4.86 16.69 -16.95
C ASN A 122 5.58 18.04 -16.93
N SER A 123 5.84 18.62 -15.75
CA SER A 123 6.44 19.96 -15.60
C SER A 123 5.67 21.07 -16.32
N LEU A 124 4.34 21.02 -16.22
CA LEU A 124 3.39 21.99 -16.74
C LEU A 124 2.68 22.74 -15.60
N CYS A 125 2.21 23.95 -15.91
CA CYS A 125 1.27 24.72 -15.08
C CYS A 125 -0.08 24.81 -15.81
N CYS A 126 -1.14 25.11 -15.07
CA CYS A 126 -2.46 25.39 -15.62
C CYS A 126 -3.16 26.55 -14.90
N ASP A 127 -3.57 27.56 -15.65
CA ASP A 127 -4.43 28.65 -15.15
C ASP A 127 -5.88 28.49 -15.61
N ARG A 128 -6.84 28.69 -14.72
CA ARG A 128 -8.28 28.75 -15.07
C ARG A 128 -8.68 30.15 -15.49
N ILE A 129 -8.84 30.36 -16.79
CA ILE A 129 -9.27 31.62 -17.41
C ILE A 129 -10.74 31.93 -17.10
N SER A 130 -11.61 30.92 -17.12
CA SER A 130 -13.05 31.12 -16.90
C SER A 130 -13.77 29.86 -16.42
N LYS A 131 -14.89 30.05 -15.70
CA LYS A 131 -15.88 29.01 -15.38
C LYS A 131 -17.23 29.49 -15.93
N ILE A 132 -17.76 28.76 -16.92
CA ILE A 132 -18.97 29.09 -17.68
C ILE A 132 -20.06 28.10 -17.28
N GLN A 133 -21.14 28.56 -16.65
CA GLN A 133 -22.30 27.71 -16.37
C GLN A 133 -23.25 27.69 -17.59
N ILE A 134 -23.58 26.50 -18.09
CA ILE A 134 -24.57 26.33 -19.16
C ILE A 134 -25.59 25.27 -18.71
N ASN A 135 -26.82 25.70 -18.44
CA ASN A 135 -27.88 24.88 -17.86
C ASN A 135 -27.44 24.22 -16.54
N ARG A 136 -27.34 22.88 -16.49
CA ARG A 136 -26.83 22.11 -15.34
C ARG A 136 -25.33 21.76 -15.46
N LYS A 137 -24.68 22.06 -16.58
CA LYS A 137 -23.25 21.77 -16.83
C LYS A 137 -22.38 22.96 -16.44
N THR A 138 -21.20 22.69 -15.91
CA THR A 138 -20.12 23.68 -15.84
C THR A 138 -19.09 23.38 -16.93
N ILE A 139 -18.63 24.41 -17.64
CA ILE A 139 -17.48 24.31 -18.54
C ILE A 139 -16.37 25.22 -18.00
N HIS A 140 -15.20 24.66 -17.73
CA HIS A 140 -13.99 25.41 -17.40
C HIS A 140 -13.21 25.67 -18.70
N LEU A 141 -12.74 26.91 -18.87
CA LEU A 141 -11.74 27.29 -19.86
C LEU A 141 -10.42 27.49 -19.12
N GLY A 142 -9.39 26.72 -19.49
CA GLY A 142 -8.05 26.83 -18.91
C GLY A 142 -6.97 27.03 -19.97
N VAL A 143 -5.76 27.31 -19.50
CA VAL A 143 -4.54 27.32 -20.32
C VAL A 143 -3.42 26.56 -19.63
N ILE A 144 -2.86 25.59 -20.34
CA ILE A 144 -1.70 24.80 -19.93
C ILE A 144 -0.44 25.37 -20.59
N TYR A 145 0.65 25.51 -19.82
CA TYR A 145 1.92 26.07 -20.29
C TYR A 145 3.12 25.44 -19.55
N SER A 146 4.34 25.60 -20.08
CA SER A 146 5.53 24.94 -19.51
C SER A 146 6.03 25.60 -18.22
N ASN A 147 6.30 24.80 -17.18
CA ASN A 147 6.81 25.27 -15.89
C ASN A 147 8.35 25.33 -15.80
N LYS A 148 9.07 25.38 -16.94
CA LYS A 148 10.55 25.39 -16.98
C LYS A 148 11.22 26.67 -16.42
N HIS A 149 10.50 27.46 -15.63
CA HIS A 149 11.00 28.61 -14.86
C HIS A 149 10.76 28.54 -13.33
N CYS A 150 9.86 27.69 -12.82
CA CYS A 150 9.50 27.68 -11.38
C CYS A 150 9.99 26.40 -10.66
N ALA A 151 11.31 26.25 -10.58
CA ALA A 151 11.97 25.07 -9.98
C ALA A 151 12.73 25.43 -8.69
N MET A 152 12.01 25.69 -7.59
CA MET A 152 12.58 25.82 -6.25
C MET A 152 11.73 25.15 -5.18
N ASN A 153 12.42 24.50 -4.23
CA ASN A 153 11.89 23.85 -3.03
C ASN A 153 10.79 22.80 -3.25
N SER A 154 11.21 21.54 -3.41
CA SER A 154 10.34 20.37 -3.45
C SER A 154 10.61 19.42 -2.27
N THR A 155 9.58 19.06 -1.52
CA THR A 155 9.56 18.12 -0.39
C THR A 155 8.98 16.79 -0.83
N SER A 156 9.67 15.70 -0.50
CA SER A 156 9.25 14.35 -0.92
C SER A 156 8.35 13.75 0.12
N TYR A 157 7.20 13.21 -0.29
CA TYR A 157 6.32 12.42 0.55
C TYR A 157 6.32 10.97 0.12
N PHE A 158 6.31 10.10 1.12
CA PHE A 158 6.21 8.65 1.01
C PHE A 158 5.09 8.22 1.95
N ALA A 159 3.97 7.78 1.40
CA ALA A 159 2.92 7.15 2.17
C ALA A 159 3.27 5.68 2.44
N GLY A 160 2.72 5.17 3.52
CA GLY A 160 2.85 3.82 4.03
C GLY A 160 1.45 3.28 4.29
N ILE A 161 1.11 2.06 3.87
CA ILE A 161 -0.17 1.42 4.20
C ILE A 161 0.10 0.04 4.76
N GLU A 162 -0.23 -0.14 6.03
CA GLU A 162 -0.58 -1.45 6.60
C GLU A 162 -2.10 -1.56 6.51
N GLY A 163 -2.59 -1.75 5.28
CA GLY A 163 -3.92 -2.30 5.09
C GLY A 163 -3.92 -3.64 5.80
N GLY A 164 -4.94 -4.00 6.55
CA GLY A 164 -4.91 -5.26 7.26
C GLY A 164 -5.37 -6.41 6.37
N ALA A 165 -6.09 -7.36 7.02
CA ALA A 165 -8.82 -8.18 7.32
C ALA A 165 -10.08 -7.27 7.75
N THR A 166 -10.18 -6.82 9.01
CA THR A 166 -11.15 -5.86 9.55
C THR A 166 -10.74 -4.37 9.44
N HIS A 167 -9.44 -4.04 9.43
CA HIS A 167 -8.92 -2.68 9.66
C HIS A 167 -7.66 -2.38 8.84
N SER A 168 -7.48 -1.15 8.37
CA SER A 168 -6.33 -0.67 7.60
C SER A 168 -5.72 0.62 8.18
N GLN A 169 -4.42 0.84 8.01
CA GLN A 169 -3.72 2.08 8.40
C GLN A 169 -2.92 2.68 7.26
N LEU A 170 -2.90 4.02 7.17
CA LEU A 170 -2.07 4.83 6.26
C LEU A 170 -1.22 5.82 7.06
N VAL A 171 0.02 6.05 6.64
CA VAL A 171 0.96 7.04 7.21
C VAL A 171 1.59 7.84 6.07
N ILE A 172 1.95 9.11 6.28
CA ILE A 172 2.80 9.86 5.33
C ILE A 172 4.07 10.34 6.04
N VAL A 173 5.23 10.12 5.40
CA VAL A 173 6.58 10.47 5.88
C VAL A 173 7.30 11.30 4.82
N ASP A 174 8.07 12.32 5.20
CA ASP A 174 8.90 13.06 4.24
C ASP A 174 10.34 12.51 4.09
N LYS A 175 11.07 12.95 3.05
CA LYS A 175 12.51 12.64 2.87
C LYS A 175 13.44 13.07 4.02
N LYS A 176 12.95 13.79 5.03
CA LYS A 176 13.70 14.19 6.23
C LYS A 176 13.31 13.31 7.44
N GLY A 177 12.46 12.30 7.26
CA GLY A 177 11.97 11.40 8.31
C GLY A 177 10.81 11.98 9.13
N LYS A 178 10.22 13.12 8.74
CA LYS A 178 9.06 13.68 9.44
C LYS A 178 7.80 12.90 9.06
N LYS A 179 7.18 12.21 10.01
CA LYS A 179 5.81 11.68 9.91
C LYS A 179 4.79 12.84 9.99
N TYR A 180 3.82 12.87 9.09
CA TYR A 180 2.81 13.93 8.96
C TYR A 180 1.49 13.59 9.68
N GLY A 181 1.13 12.31 9.71
CA GLY A 181 -0.07 11.81 10.39
C GLY A 181 -0.20 10.31 10.21
N GLU A 182 -1.23 9.75 10.84
CA GLU A 182 -1.67 8.37 10.67
C GLU A 182 -3.19 8.37 10.51
N TRP A 183 -3.68 7.66 9.50
CA TRP A 183 -5.10 7.52 9.18
C TRP A 183 -5.49 6.06 9.29
N SER A 184 -6.78 5.81 9.54
CA SER A 184 -7.34 4.46 9.63
C SER A 184 -8.55 4.33 8.73
N HIS A 185 -8.72 3.15 8.15
CA HIS A 185 -9.77 2.83 7.20
C HIS A 185 -10.28 1.40 7.40
N THR A 186 -11.36 1.03 6.72
CA THR A 186 -11.86 -0.35 6.66
C THR A 186 -10.82 -1.31 6.08
N GLY A 187 -10.97 -2.60 6.38
CA GLY A 187 -10.09 -3.65 5.83
C GLY A 187 -10.21 -3.72 4.31
N LEU A 188 -9.08 -3.61 3.63
CA LEU A 188 -8.98 -3.78 2.17
C LEU A 188 -8.76 -5.27 1.88
N ASN A 189 -9.58 -5.92 1.05
CA ASN A 189 -9.46 -7.35 0.76
C ASN A 189 -9.86 -7.71 -0.68
N TYR A 190 -8.89 -7.69 -1.59
CA TYR A 190 -9.13 -7.96 -3.02
C TYR A 190 -9.61 -9.40 -3.30
N TYR A 191 -9.46 -10.34 -2.36
CA TYR A 191 -10.04 -11.68 -2.47
C TYR A 191 -11.57 -11.71 -2.22
N LEU A 192 -12.13 -10.67 -1.60
CA LEU A 192 -13.56 -10.51 -1.33
C LEU A 192 -14.20 -9.40 -2.18
N GLU A 193 -13.52 -8.25 -2.31
CA GLU A 193 -14.02 -7.06 -3.00
C GLU A 193 -13.58 -6.97 -4.48
N GLY A 194 -12.53 -7.69 -4.88
CA GLY A 194 -11.90 -7.58 -6.21
C GLY A 194 -10.79 -6.52 -6.28
N PHE A 195 -9.91 -6.66 -7.28
CA PHE A 195 -8.72 -5.80 -7.42
C PHE A 195 -9.06 -4.35 -7.77
N ASP A 196 -9.91 -4.12 -8.76
CA ASP A 196 -10.33 -2.77 -9.18
C ASP A 196 -11.05 -2.02 -8.06
N THR A 197 -11.90 -2.69 -7.29
CA THR A 197 -12.60 -2.12 -6.13
C THR A 197 -11.60 -1.60 -5.10
N VAL A 198 -10.66 -2.47 -4.68
CA VAL A 198 -9.62 -2.11 -3.71
C VAL A 198 -8.70 -1.02 -4.24
N ALA A 199 -8.35 -1.03 -5.52
CA ALA A 199 -7.53 0.01 -6.14
C ALA A 199 -8.22 1.38 -6.15
N ASN A 200 -9.52 1.44 -6.45
CA ASN A 200 -10.31 2.67 -6.47
C ASN A 200 -10.53 3.24 -5.05
N GLU A 201 -10.96 2.40 -4.09
CA GLU A 201 -11.15 2.80 -2.68
C GLU A 201 -9.88 3.42 -2.09
N VAL A 202 -8.74 2.81 -2.40
CA VAL A 202 -7.39 3.27 -2.08
C VAL A 202 -7.02 4.60 -2.72
N ALA A 203 -7.29 4.78 -4.01
CA ALA A 203 -6.98 6.01 -4.72
C ALA A 203 -7.78 7.18 -4.13
N VAL A 204 -9.07 6.94 -3.83
CA VAL A 204 -9.93 7.89 -3.12
C VAL A 204 -9.38 8.20 -1.72
N TRP A 205 -8.94 7.21 -0.94
CA TRP A 205 -8.37 7.42 0.39
C TRP A 205 -7.09 8.28 0.34
N ILE A 206 -6.20 8.01 -0.61
CA ILE A 206 -4.97 8.81 -0.83
C ILE A 206 -5.30 10.24 -1.27
N ARG A 207 -6.24 10.45 -2.21
CA ARG A 207 -6.70 11.78 -2.65
C ARG A 207 -7.30 12.59 -1.50
N GLY A 208 -8.08 11.95 -0.62
CA GLY A 208 -8.64 12.59 0.58
C GLY A 208 -7.55 13.13 1.52
N ILE A 209 -6.50 12.33 1.76
CA ILE A 209 -5.39 12.72 2.66
C ILE A 209 -4.45 13.75 2.01
N LYS A 210 -4.22 13.66 0.69
CA LYS A 210 -3.56 14.73 -0.08
C LYS A 210 -4.28 16.07 0.13
N SER A 211 -5.61 16.08 0.04
CA SER A 211 -6.43 17.27 0.27
C SER A 211 -6.39 17.76 1.71
N GLU A 212 -6.41 16.87 2.71
CA GLU A 212 -6.31 17.25 4.14
C GLU A 212 -4.98 17.95 4.44
N LEU A 213 -3.88 17.41 3.90
CA LEU A 213 -2.52 17.91 4.13
C LEU A 213 -2.10 19.06 3.21
N ASN A 214 -2.93 19.42 2.21
CA ASN A 214 -2.61 20.35 1.12
C ASN A 214 -1.34 19.91 0.34
N ILE A 215 -1.24 18.61 0.03
CA ILE A 215 -0.16 18.04 -0.79
C ILE A 215 -0.64 17.92 -2.24
N ASN A 216 -0.08 18.77 -3.09
CA ASN A 216 -0.30 18.76 -4.54
C ASN A 216 0.81 17.93 -5.21
N GLY A 217 0.47 17.20 -6.28
CA GLY A 217 1.38 16.25 -6.94
C GLY A 217 1.17 14.80 -6.46
N PRO A 218 1.46 13.80 -7.31
CA PRO A 218 1.41 12.40 -6.92
C PRO A 218 2.46 12.10 -5.85
N LEU A 219 2.07 11.32 -4.84
CA LEU A 219 2.96 10.92 -3.76
C LEU A 219 3.97 9.85 -4.25
N GLY A 220 5.00 9.56 -3.46
CA GLY A 220 5.29 8.15 -3.19
C GLY A 220 4.25 7.66 -2.19
N ALA A 221 3.60 6.52 -2.39
CA ALA A 221 2.51 6.01 -1.55
C ALA A 221 2.73 4.55 -1.09
N VAL A 222 1.78 3.90 -0.41
CA VAL A 222 1.77 2.43 -0.25
C VAL A 222 0.34 1.92 -0.18
N VAL A 223 0.07 0.63 -0.47
CA VAL A 223 -1.25 -0.04 -0.38
C VAL A 223 -1.12 -1.51 0.09
N ARG A 224 -2.18 -2.16 0.62
CA ARG A 224 -2.23 -3.62 0.93
C ARG A 224 -3.65 -4.17 0.81
N SER A 225 -3.79 -5.50 0.71
CA SER A 225 -5.01 -6.22 1.11
C SER A 225 -4.76 -7.48 1.99
N PHE A 226 -5.81 -8.13 2.48
CA PHE A 226 -5.80 -9.04 3.62
C PHE A 226 -5.09 -10.40 3.47
N HIS A 227 -4.62 -10.92 4.63
CA HIS A 227 -4.05 -12.26 4.80
C HIS A 227 -4.96 -13.09 5.73
N PHE A 228 -5.25 -14.34 5.33
CA PHE A 228 -5.98 -15.30 6.17
C PHE A 228 -5.16 -16.61 6.28
N GLN A 229 -4.89 -17.07 7.50
CA GLN A 229 -3.82 -18.05 7.72
C GLN A 229 -4.25 -19.52 7.50
N LEU A 230 -4.25 -19.94 6.23
CA LEU A 230 -4.56 -21.26 5.66
C LEU A 230 -5.98 -21.81 5.86
N MET A 231 -6.78 -21.82 4.79
CA MET A 231 -7.39 -23.02 4.19
C MET A 231 -8.02 -22.71 2.81
N PHE A 232 -8.11 -23.71 1.94
CA PHE A 232 -8.98 -23.70 0.75
C PHE A 232 -10.47 -23.77 1.17
N ILE A 233 -11.38 -23.21 0.36
CA ILE A 233 -12.60 -23.89 -0.15
C ILE A 233 -13.36 -22.98 -1.13
N CYS A 234 -13.97 -23.56 -2.16
CA CYS A 234 -14.87 -22.86 -3.09
C CYS A 234 -16.34 -23.09 -2.70
N ARG A 235 -17.20 -22.06 -2.81
CA ARG A 235 -18.44 -22.19 -3.61
C ARG A 235 -19.20 -20.88 -3.89
N VAL A 236 -19.71 -20.84 -5.11
CA VAL A 236 -20.57 -19.81 -5.74
C VAL A 236 -21.99 -19.80 -5.15
N PHE A 237 -22.60 -18.61 -5.05
CA PHE A 237 -24.00 -18.37 -5.45
C PHE A 237 -24.16 -16.98 -6.09
N VAL A 238 -25.26 -16.74 -6.80
CA VAL A 238 -25.46 -15.64 -7.77
C VAL A 238 -26.88 -15.03 -7.60
N LEU A 239 -27.13 -13.88 -8.25
CA LEU A 239 -28.40 -13.16 -8.53
C LEU A 239 -28.74 -11.93 -7.64
N ILE A 240 -29.35 -10.84 -8.14
CA ILE A 240 -29.36 -10.22 -9.49
C ILE A 240 -29.96 -8.76 -9.44
N ASP A 241 -29.66 -7.94 -10.45
CA ASP A 241 -30.34 -6.72 -10.96
C ASP A 241 -30.76 -5.49 -10.11
N HIS A 242 -30.46 -4.31 -10.69
CA HIS A 242 -31.29 -3.08 -10.89
C HIS A 242 -32.08 -2.41 -9.71
N THR A 243 -32.36 -1.10 -9.67
CA THR A 243 -32.43 -0.06 -10.72
C THR A 243 -32.20 1.37 -10.17
N PHE A 244 -32.06 2.35 -11.08
CA PHE A 244 -32.16 3.82 -10.90
C PHE A 244 -33.17 4.33 -9.85
N GLU A 245 -32.85 5.47 -9.20
CA GLU A 245 -33.45 6.78 -9.57
C GLU A 245 -32.69 7.98 -8.99
N ILE A 246 -32.74 9.13 -9.68
CA ILE A 246 -32.18 10.42 -9.25
C ILE A 246 -33.31 11.44 -9.13
N THR A 247 -33.44 12.10 -7.97
CA THR A 247 -34.32 13.25 -7.79
C THR A 247 -33.52 14.51 -7.49
N SER A 248 -33.99 15.67 -7.95
CA SER A 248 -33.24 16.92 -7.93
C SER A 248 -34.05 18.05 -7.32
N ASP A 249 -33.41 18.95 -6.56
CA ASP A 249 -33.59 20.39 -6.84
C ASP A 249 -32.56 21.36 -6.25
N LYS A 250 -32.31 22.43 -7.04
CA LYS A 250 -32.20 23.87 -6.70
C LYS A 250 -31.79 24.24 -5.24
N LYS A 251 -30.93 25.25 -4.97
CA LYS A 251 -30.88 26.61 -5.58
C LYS A 251 -29.81 27.51 -4.93
N TYR A 252 -29.54 28.67 -5.54
CA TYR A 252 -28.75 29.82 -5.06
C TYR A 252 -27.22 29.61 -4.91
N SER A 253 -26.32 30.61 -4.98
CA SER A 253 -26.24 31.94 -5.63
C SER A 253 -25.38 32.88 -4.78
N LYS A 254 -24.15 33.19 -5.23
CA LYS A 254 -23.55 34.54 -5.13
C LYS A 254 -22.29 34.65 -6.00
N ARG A 255 -22.01 35.88 -6.46
CA ARG A 255 -20.69 36.27 -6.98
C ARG A 255 -19.78 36.64 -5.82
N SER A 256 -18.48 36.38 -5.99
CA SER A 256 -17.41 37.18 -5.39
C SER A 256 -16.24 37.23 -6.36
N GLU A 257 -15.67 38.41 -6.52
CA GLU A 257 -14.39 38.63 -7.20
C GLU A 257 -13.28 38.44 -6.16
N TYR A 258 -12.22 37.71 -6.48
CA TYR A 258 -11.02 37.63 -5.64
C TYR A 258 -9.74 37.62 -6.49
N HIS A 259 -8.70 38.23 -5.95
CA HIS A 259 -7.42 38.44 -6.61
C HIS A 259 -6.50 37.22 -6.53
N LEU A 260 -5.57 37.14 -7.48
CA LEU A 260 -4.46 36.18 -7.45
C LEU A 260 -3.51 36.47 -6.28
N THR A 261 -3.27 35.46 -5.45
CA THR A 261 -2.14 35.41 -4.51
C THR A 261 -1.25 34.25 -4.92
N ASN A 262 -0.10 34.56 -5.54
CA ASN A 262 0.86 33.55 -5.99
C ASN A 262 1.68 33.04 -4.80
N GLU A 263 1.39 31.84 -4.29
CA GLU A 263 2.35 31.09 -3.46
C GLU A 263 1.97 29.59 -3.35
N THR A 264 2.39 28.79 -4.33
CA THR A 264 2.47 27.32 -4.22
C THR A 264 3.79 26.84 -4.82
N ALA A 265 4.55 26.05 -4.06
CA ALA A 265 5.79 25.43 -4.53
C ALA A 265 5.48 23.99 -4.97
N ASN A 266 5.81 23.63 -6.21
CA ASN A 266 5.43 22.34 -6.78
C ASN A 266 6.45 21.25 -6.44
N GLU A 267 5.97 20.17 -5.82
CA GLU A 267 6.81 19.11 -5.26
C GLU A 267 6.75 17.85 -6.17
N ILE A 268 7.89 17.26 -6.54
CA ILE A 268 7.99 16.25 -7.63
C ILE A 268 8.73 14.99 -7.15
N PHE A 269 8.01 13.93 -6.80
CA PHE A 269 8.61 12.72 -6.20
C PHE A 269 8.10 11.40 -6.77
N LYS A 270 8.61 10.28 -6.26
CA LYS A 270 8.60 8.95 -6.90
C LYS A 270 8.34 7.86 -5.85
N GLY A 271 8.04 6.64 -6.31
CA GLY A 271 8.13 5.42 -5.49
C GLY A 271 6.99 5.23 -4.49
N MET A 272 5.98 4.46 -4.88
CA MET A 272 5.07 3.77 -3.98
C MET A 272 5.54 2.33 -3.71
N GLY A 273 5.18 1.76 -2.54
CA GLY A 273 5.30 0.32 -2.21
C GLY A 273 3.96 -0.36 -1.95
N LEU A 274 3.95 -1.62 -1.49
CA LEU A 274 2.73 -2.37 -1.15
C LEU A 274 3.10 -3.53 -0.21
N SER A 275 2.13 -4.24 0.37
CA SER A 275 2.40 -5.55 0.99
C SER A 275 1.30 -6.60 0.70
N GLY A 276 1.69 -7.86 0.45
CA GLY A 276 0.75 -8.95 0.14
C GLY A 276 1.26 -10.18 -0.64
N ALA A 277 2.57 -10.38 -0.86
CA ALA A 277 3.07 -11.47 -1.72
C ALA A 277 3.63 -12.71 -1.01
N GLU A 278 2.92 -13.84 -1.12
CA GLU A 278 3.55 -15.15 -1.31
C GLU A 278 3.52 -15.58 -2.80
N ASP A 279 2.58 -15.04 -3.61
CA ASP A 279 2.54 -15.16 -5.07
C ASP A 279 2.82 -13.80 -5.72
N GLU A 280 3.90 -13.70 -6.48
CA GLU A 280 4.35 -12.47 -7.15
C GLU A 280 3.46 -12.08 -8.35
N ALA A 281 2.88 -13.07 -9.05
CA ALA A 281 2.10 -12.85 -10.26
C ALA A 281 0.70 -12.29 -9.96
N ILE A 282 0.07 -12.75 -8.88
CA ILE A 282 -1.21 -12.18 -8.39
C ILE A 282 -1.02 -10.71 -8.03
N ASN A 283 0.06 -10.40 -7.31
CA ASN A 283 0.31 -9.07 -6.79
C ASN A 283 0.69 -8.05 -7.87
N ARG A 284 1.27 -8.48 -8.99
CA ARG A 284 1.48 -7.62 -10.16
C ARG A 284 0.16 -7.13 -10.78
N GLN A 285 -0.97 -7.83 -10.60
CA GLN A 285 -2.28 -7.38 -11.12
C GLN A 285 -2.79 -6.11 -10.40
N LEU A 286 -2.66 -6.05 -9.07
CA LEU A 286 -3.03 -4.86 -8.30
C LEU A 286 -2.16 -3.65 -8.66
N VAL A 287 -0.84 -3.88 -8.82
CA VAL A 287 0.11 -2.89 -9.32
C VAL A 287 -0.31 -2.39 -10.71
N ASP A 288 -0.57 -3.30 -11.65
CA ASP A 288 -0.94 -2.98 -13.02
C ASP A 288 -2.26 -2.19 -13.13
N ILE A 289 -3.22 -2.42 -12.23
CA ILE A 289 -4.49 -1.69 -12.16
C ILE A 289 -4.24 -0.27 -11.63
N LEU A 290 -3.52 -0.14 -10.52
CA LEU A 290 -3.16 1.15 -9.94
C LEU A 290 -2.31 2.01 -10.90
N GLU A 291 -1.34 1.40 -11.59
CA GLU A 291 -0.49 2.08 -12.60
C GLU A 291 -1.26 2.54 -13.84
N LYS A 292 -2.37 1.87 -14.21
CA LYS A 292 -3.18 2.21 -15.40
C LYS A 292 -4.38 3.10 -15.12
N GLN A 293 -4.98 3.00 -13.93
CA GLN A 293 -6.20 3.72 -13.57
C GLN A 293 -5.92 4.93 -12.65
N HIS A 294 -4.84 4.92 -11.87
CA HIS A 294 -4.63 5.86 -10.75
C HIS A 294 -3.19 6.42 -10.69
N SER A 295 -2.56 6.67 -11.84
CA SER A 295 -1.23 7.29 -11.96
C SER A 295 -1.15 8.72 -11.39
N ASP A 296 -2.29 9.35 -11.08
CA ASP A 296 -2.41 10.63 -10.39
C ASP A 296 -2.13 10.55 -8.87
N VAL A 297 -2.28 9.37 -8.25
CA VAL A 297 -2.07 9.22 -6.79
C VAL A 297 -0.61 8.92 -6.45
N ALA A 298 0.10 8.15 -7.29
CA ALA A 298 1.53 7.84 -7.13
C ALA A 298 2.23 7.50 -8.45
N LYS A 299 3.57 7.71 -8.52
CA LYS A 299 4.33 7.59 -9.79
C LYS A 299 4.81 6.18 -10.19
N GLN A 300 4.86 5.20 -9.28
CA GLN A 300 5.48 3.87 -9.46
C GLN A 300 5.03 2.95 -8.32
N PHE A 301 4.77 1.66 -8.52
CA PHE A 301 4.16 0.83 -7.46
C PHE A 301 4.97 -0.48 -7.21
N PHE A 302 5.69 -0.58 -6.09
CA PHE A 302 6.47 -1.74 -5.59
C PHE A 302 5.63 -2.62 -4.63
N LEU A 303 5.98 -3.88 -4.33
CA LEU A 303 5.23 -4.72 -3.38
C LEU A 303 6.12 -5.68 -2.56
N THR A 304 5.76 -5.91 -1.28
CA THR A 304 6.48 -6.80 -0.35
C THR A 304 5.52 -7.58 0.59
N THR A 305 5.83 -7.79 1.88
CA THR A 305 5.00 -8.54 2.86
C THR A 305 4.85 -7.82 4.20
N ASP A 306 3.81 -8.18 4.97
CA ASP A 306 3.53 -7.69 6.33
C ASP A 306 4.76 -7.79 7.26
N SER A 307 5.46 -8.91 7.14
CA SER A 307 6.63 -9.28 7.91
C SER A 307 7.83 -8.40 7.56
N VAL A 308 8.00 -8.07 6.28
CA VAL A 308 9.10 -7.24 5.80
C VAL A 308 8.88 -5.76 6.13
N VAL A 309 7.66 -5.25 5.98
CA VAL A 309 7.34 -3.86 6.40
C VAL A 309 7.41 -3.70 7.92
N THR A 310 7.06 -4.74 8.69
CA THR A 310 7.26 -4.77 10.16
C THR A 310 8.74 -4.67 10.54
N ILE A 311 9.63 -5.41 9.84
CA ILE A 311 11.07 -5.31 10.07
C ILE A 311 11.56 -3.90 9.72
N ALA A 312 11.19 -3.36 8.56
CA ALA A 312 11.63 -2.02 8.13
C ALA A 312 11.10 -0.88 9.01
N ALA A 313 9.93 -1.03 9.63
CA ALA A 313 9.42 -0.07 10.61
C ALA A 313 10.28 -0.07 11.90
N THR A 314 10.87 -1.22 12.23
CA THR A 314 11.62 -1.42 13.48
C THR A 314 13.13 -1.18 13.32
N PHE A 315 13.73 -1.58 12.19
CA PHE A 315 15.19 -1.64 12.02
C PHE A 315 15.67 -1.10 10.64
N HIS A 316 16.54 -0.10 10.67
CA HIS A 316 17.16 0.53 9.48
C HIS A 316 18.00 -0.42 8.61
N LYS A 317 18.69 -1.39 9.23
CA LYS A 317 19.61 -2.34 8.54
C LYS A 317 18.98 -3.72 8.27
N GLY A 318 17.65 -3.83 8.36
CA GLY A 318 16.97 -5.12 8.41
C GLY A 318 17.15 -5.83 9.77
N GLY A 319 16.77 -7.10 9.82
CA GLY A 319 16.64 -7.88 11.05
C GLY A 319 15.58 -8.97 10.91
N VAL A 320 15.15 -9.54 12.04
CA VAL A 320 14.17 -10.64 12.06
C VAL A 320 12.84 -10.17 12.65
N VAL A 321 11.72 -10.57 12.07
CA VAL A 321 10.42 -10.63 12.76
C VAL A 321 10.11 -12.07 13.16
N LEU A 322 9.65 -12.24 14.38
CA LEU A 322 9.12 -13.49 14.89
C LEU A 322 7.66 -13.29 15.28
N ILE A 323 6.77 -14.04 14.63
CA ILE A 323 5.32 -13.98 14.82
C ILE A 323 4.86 -15.19 15.61
N ALA A 324 4.10 -14.95 16.69
CA ALA A 324 3.40 -15.98 17.46
C ALA A 324 2.03 -15.46 17.92
N GLY A 325 1.00 -15.82 17.16
CA GLY A 325 -0.42 -15.54 17.44
C GLY A 325 -1.23 -16.82 17.27
N THR A 326 -2.29 -16.78 16.46
CA THR A 326 -3.06 -17.97 16.05
C THR A 326 -2.20 -19.01 15.33
N GLY A 327 -1.16 -18.58 14.61
CA GLY A 327 -0.08 -19.40 14.07
C GLY A 327 1.30 -18.81 14.39
N SER A 328 2.36 -19.35 13.81
CA SER A 328 3.73 -18.85 14.03
C SER A 328 4.65 -18.97 12.81
N THR A 329 5.56 -18.00 12.69
CA THR A 329 6.51 -17.88 11.59
C THR A 329 7.68 -16.96 11.96
N ALA A 330 8.82 -17.14 11.31
CA ALA A 330 9.94 -16.20 11.33
C ALA A 330 10.26 -15.73 9.90
N ARG A 331 10.62 -14.46 9.75
CA ARG A 331 11.12 -13.87 8.51
C ARG A 331 12.32 -12.98 8.81
N LEU A 332 13.30 -13.00 7.92
CA LEU A 332 14.53 -12.19 7.95
C LEU A 332 14.49 -11.26 6.74
N LEU A 333 14.71 -9.96 6.96
CA LEU A 333 15.06 -8.98 5.92
C LEU A 333 16.53 -8.63 6.10
N LYS A 334 17.31 -8.74 5.04
CA LYS A 334 18.73 -8.32 5.02
C LYS A 334 18.87 -6.87 4.59
N ALA A 335 20.00 -6.24 4.93
CA ALA A 335 20.35 -4.89 4.49
C ALA A 335 20.46 -4.75 2.95
N ASP A 336 20.59 -5.85 2.21
CA ASP A 336 20.56 -5.90 0.74
C ASP A 336 19.17 -6.18 0.14
N GLY A 337 18.12 -6.10 0.96
CA GLY A 337 16.72 -6.32 0.56
C GLY A 337 16.31 -7.79 0.43
N ARG A 338 17.23 -8.77 0.53
CA ARG A 338 16.86 -10.18 0.43
C ARG A 338 16.05 -10.64 1.64
N VAL A 339 15.04 -11.47 1.38
CA VAL A 339 14.11 -11.99 2.38
C VAL A 339 14.27 -13.50 2.52
N PHE A 340 14.29 -14.00 3.76
CA PHE A 340 14.32 -15.43 4.07
C PHE A 340 13.24 -15.77 5.11
N GLY A 341 12.85 -17.04 5.22
CA GLY A 341 11.78 -17.46 6.11
C GLY A 341 11.92 -18.87 6.67
N VAL A 342 11.42 -19.04 7.90
CA VAL A 342 11.30 -20.34 8.57
C VAL A 342 9.89 -20.41 9.19
N GLY A 343 9.19 -21.52 8.99
CA GLY A 343 7.80 -21.66 9.47
C GLY A 343 6.80 -20.84 8.64
N GLY A 344 5.56 -20.77 9.15
CA GLY A 344 4.39 -20.25 8.43
C GLY A 344 3.51 -21.29 7.75
N TRP A 345 3.93 -22.57 7.68
CA TRP A 345 3.24 -23.68 6.99
C TRP A 345 1.85 -24.10 7.55
N GLY A 346 1.25 -23.30 8.42
CA GLY A 346 -0.06 -23.53 9.00
C GLY A 346 -0.17 -24.71 9.95
N HIS A 347 -1.38 -24.93 10.47
CA HIS A 347 -1.63 -25.78 11.63
C HIS A 347 -1.49 -27.28 11.40
N GLN A 348 -1.50 -27.74 10.13
CA GLN A 348 -1.36 -29.15 9.78
C GLN A 348 0.10 -29.63 9.72
N ILE A 349 1.04 -28.71 9.46
CA ILE A 349 2.45 -29.03 9.13
C ILE A 349 3.43 -28.23 10.01
N GLY A 350 3.06 -27.02 10.44
CA GLY A 350 3.90 -26.08 11.17
C GLY A 350 3.17 -25.41 12.34
N ASP A 351 3.18 -24.07 12.35
CA ASP A 351 2.67 -23.23 13.46
C ASP A 351 3.22 -23.60 14.85
N GLY A 352 4.42 -24.19 14.91
CA GLY A 352 5.05 -24.63 16.15
C GLY A 352 5.28 -23.49 17.14
N GLY A 353 4.78 -23.65 18.38
CA GLY A 353 4.84 -22.63 19.42
C GLY A 353 3.79 -21.51 19.32
N SER A 354 2.87 -21.58 18.36
CA SER A 354 1.70 -20.68 18.28
C SER A 354 0.64 -20.96 19.36
N GLY A 355 -0.34 -20.06 19.49
CA GLY A 355 -1.52 -20.27 20.31
C GLY A 355 -2.38 -21.46 19.87
N PHE A 356 -2.48 -21.76 18.56
CA PHE A 356 -3.12 -23.01 18.14
C PHE A 356 -2.33 -24.24 18.61
N TRP A 357 -1.00 -24.21 18.46
CA TRP A 357 -0.13 -25.32 18.84
C TRP A 357 -0.15 -25.59 20.36
N ILE A 358 -0.11 -24.52 21.17
CA ILE A 358 -0.21 -24.62 22.64
C ILE A 358 -1.56 -25.23 23.04
N ALA A 359 -2.67 -24.69 22.53
CA ALA A 359 -4.02 -25.19 22.81
C ALA A 359 -4.15 -26.68 22.42
N ASN A 360 -3.80 -27.01 21.18
CA ASN A 360 -3.85 -28.39 20.66
C ASN A 360 -2.95 -29.35 21.45
N ARG A 361 -1.77 -28.91 21.93
CA ARG A 361 -0.89 -29.74 22.75
C ARG A 361 -1.47 -30.04 24.13
N VAL A 362 -2.14 -29.07 24.76
CA VAL A 362 -2.84 -29.27 26.05
C VAL A 362 -4.06 -30.18 25.87
N ILE A 363 -4.89 -29.93 24.83
CA ILE A 363 -6.01 -30.81 24.47
C ILE A 363 -5.52 -32.25 24.26
N ARG A 364 -4.41 -32.44 23.55
CA ARG A 364 -3.84 -33.76 23.29
C ARG A 364 -3.40 -34.47 24.59
N TYR A 365 -2.78 -33.77 25.53
CA TYR A 365 -2.44 -34.37 26.84
C TYR A 365 -3.68 -34.77 27.63
N ILE A 366 -4.76 -33.97 27.63
CA ILE A 366 -6.02 -34.31 28.31
C ILE A 366 -6.59 -35.62 27.73
N PHE A 367 -6.62 -35.75 26.40
CA PHE A 367 -7.11 -36.97 25.73
C PHE A 367 -6.22 -38.19 26.01
N ASP A 368 -4.89 -38.07 25.79
CA ASP A 368 -3.95 -39.18 25.95
C ASP A 368 -3.88 -39.73 27.39
N ASP A 369 -4.08 -38.86 28.39
CA ASP A 369 -4.05 -39.19 29.82
C ASP A 369 -5.38 -39.82 30.27
N ASP A 370 -6.52 -39.25 29.89
CA ASP A 370 -7.86 -39.81 30.14
C ASP A 370 -8.06 -41.20 29.50
N ASP A 371 -7.53 -41.41 28.29
CA ASP A 371 -7.65 -42.69 27.58
C ASP A 371 -6.57 -43.71 28.01
N GLY A 372 -5.66 -43.32 28.93
CA GLY A 372 -4.56 -44.16 29.41
C GLY A 372 -3.50 -44.49 28.34
N LEU A 373 -3.49 -43.76 27.21
CA LEU A 373 -2.64 -44.03 26.06
C LEU A 373 -1.20 -43.51 26.25
N VAL A 374 -1.05 -42.27 26.71
CA VAL A 374 0.24 -41.67 27.11
C VAL A 374 0.00 -40.77 28.32
N LYS A 375 0.49 -41.18 29.49
CA LYS A 375 0.37 -40.39 30.71
C LYS A 375 0.96 -38.98 30.53
N ALA A 376 0.22 -37.96 30.96
CA ALA A 376 0.67 -36.58 30.92
C ALA A 376 1.90 -36.36 31.82
N PRO A 377 2.80 -35.41 31.47
CA PRO A 377 4.00 -35.11 32.27
C PRO A 377 3.68 -34.47 33.63
N TYR A 378 2.46 -33.93 33.77
CA TYR A 378 1.91 -33.27 34.95
C TYR A 378 0.39 -33.51 35.00
N PRO A 379 -0.28 -33.31 36.16
CA PRO A 379 -1.72 -33.51 36.30
C PRO A 379 -2.55 -32.71 35.28
N THR A 380 -3.70 -33.27 34.86
CA THR A 380 -4.52 -32.75 33.75
C THR A 380 -5.84 -32.11 34.20
N GLU A 381 -6.23 -32.30 35.46
CA GLU A 381 -7.55 -31.95 35.99
C GLU A 381 -7.85 -30.44 35.90
N THR A 382 -6.87 -29.59 36.24
CA THR A 382 -6.97 -28.13 36.14
C THR A 382 -7.26 -27.69 34.71
N VAL A 383 -6.43 -28.11 33.75
CA VAL A 383 -6.55 -27.71 32.35
C VAL A 383 -7.77 -28.33 31.66
N LYS A 384 -8.18 -29.53 32.09
CA LYS A 384 -9.41 -30.21 31.64
C LYS A 384 -10.66 -29.44 32.08
N ARG A 385 -10.75 -29.00 33.34
CA ARG A 385 -11.84 -28.12 33.80
C ARG A 385 -11.90 -26.83 32.97
N ILE A 386 -10.77 -26.16 32.78
CA ILE A 386 -10.67 -24.92 32.00
C ILE A 386 -11.07 -25.15 30.53
N LEU A 387 -10.76 -26.30 29.93
CA LEU A 387 -11.17 -26.67 28.57
C LEU A 387 -12.70 -26.75 28.44
N LEU A 388 -13.36 -27.48 29.35
CA LEU A 388 -14.81 -27.67 29.34
C LEU A 388 -15.54 -26.33 29.57
N GLU A 389 -15.05 -25.51 30.50
CA GLU A 389 -15.59 -24.16 30.76
C GLU A 389 -15.36 -23.17 29.60
N HIS A 390 -14.24 -23.28 28.89
CA HIS A 390 -13.90 -22.36 27.80
C HIS A 390 -14.76 -22.59 26.55
N PHE A 391 -14.98 -23.86 26.20
CA PHE A 391 -15.76 -24.25 25.02
C PHE A 391 -17.23 -24.58 25.33
N ASN A 392 -17.66 -24.47 26.60
CA ASN A 392 -18.99 -24.84 27.10
C ASN A 392 -19.38 -26.27 26.69
N LEU A 393 -18.55 -27.24 27.10
CA LEU A 393 -18.71 -28.65 26.78
C LEU A 393 -19.16 -29.45 28.01
N GLY A 394 -20.06 -30.41 27.81
CA GLY A 394 -20.45 -31.40 28.82
C GLY A 394 -19.34 -32.42 29.11
N ASP A 395 -18.60 -32.84 28.09
CA ASP A 395 -17.47 -33.77 28.21
C ASP A 395 -16.36 -33.52 27.16
N LYS A 396 -15.31 -34.36 27.15
CA LYS A 396 -14.22 -34.25 26.15
C LYS A 396 -14.62 -34.70 24.74
N ILE A 397 -15.65 -35.53 24.58
CA ILE A 397 -16.08 -36.09 23.30
C ILE A 397 -16.77 -35.00 22.46
N GLU A 398 -17.54 -34.11 23.10
CA GLU A 398 -18.16 -32.95 22.43
C GLU A 398 -17.12 -32.06 21.70
N MET A 399 -15.87 -32.01 22.17
CA MET A 399 -14.75 -31.30 21.54
C MET A 399 -14.50 -31.75 20.09
N LEU A 400 -14.83 -33.00 19.72
CA LEU A 400 -14.73 -33.50 18.34
C LEU A 400 -15.60 -32.67 17.38
N THR A 401 -16.71 -32.11 17.85
CA THR A 401 -17.55 -31.19 17.07
C THR A 401 -16.77 -29.94 16.67
N LEU A 402 -15.96 -29.38 17.57
CA LEU A 402 -15.14 -28.19 17.33
C LEU A 402 -13.86 -28.49 16.54
N LEU A 403 -13.37 -29.74 16.60
CA LEU A 403 -12.16 -30.15 15.85
C LEU A 403 -12.46 -30.57 14.40
N TYR A 404 -13.68 -31.03 14.10
CA TYR A 404 -14.04 -31.54 12.77
C TYR A 404 -15.23 -30.82 12.11
N ALA A 405 -16.38 -30.70 12.81
CA ALA A 405 -17.62 -30.23 12.20
C ALA A 405 -17.80 -28.70 12.19
N LYS A 406 -17.13 -28.01 13.14
CA LYS A 406 -17.16 -26.55 13.33
C LYS A 406 -15.73 -26.02 13.55
N PHE A 407 -14.79 -26.46 12.72
CA PHE A 407 -13.38 -26.13 12.89
C PHE A 407 -13.08 -24.66 12.58
N GLU A 408 -12.73 -23.92 13.62
CA GLU A 408 -12.23 -22.55 13.54
C GLU A 408 -10.88 -22.45 14.27
N LYS A 409 -9.79 -22.34 13.51
CA LYS A 409 -8.41 -22.28 14.05
C LYS A 409 -8.24 -21.20 15.14
N ALA A 410 -8.85 -20.02 14.95
CA ALA A 410 -8.80 -18.92 15.92
C ALA A 410 -9.57 -19.24 17.21
N ASN A 411 -10.72 -19.92 17.10
CA ASN A 411 -11.49 -20.37 18.26
C ASN A 411 -10.69 -21.39 19.08
N ILE A 412 -10.08 -22.40 18.43
CA ILE A 412 -9.19 -23.36 19.11
C ILE A 412 -8.00 -22.66 19.78
N ALA A 413 -7.35 -21.72 19.09
CA ALA A 413 -6.21 -20.97 19.64
C ALA A 413 -6.58 -20.05 20.83
N SER A 414 -7.85 -19.63 20.95
CA SER A 414 -8.30 -18.75 22.05
C SER A 414 -8.16 -19.40 23.43
N PHE A 415 -8.22 -20.74 23.50
CA PHE A 415 -8.02 -21.52 24.73
C PHE A 415 -6.65 -21.24 25.38
N THR A 416 -5.61 -20.94 24.60
CA THR A 416 -4.30 -20.54 25.14
C THR A 416 -4.37 -19.24 25.95
N GLY A 417 -5.21 -18.28 25.57
CA GLY A 417 -5.43 -17.06 26.35
C GLY A 417 -6.15 -17.32 27.67
N LYS A 418 -7.12 -18.25 27.68
CA LYS A 418 -7.83 -18.71 28.89
C LYS A 418 -6.90 -19.45 29.84
N LEU A 419 -6.05 -20.35 29.34
CA LEU A 419 -5.03 -21.05 30.15
C LEU A 419 -4.10 -20.08 30.88
N VAL A 420 -3.56 -19.08 30.19
CA VAL A 420 -2.68 -18.05 30.80
C VAL A 420 -3.43 -17.18 31.81
N LYS A 421 -4.72 -16.92 31.59
CA LYS A 421 -5.54 -16.10 32.49
C LYS A 421 -5.89 -16.81 33.80
N GLU A 422 -6.14 -18.12 33.75
CA GLU A 422 -6.73 -18.87 34.88
C GLU A 422 -5.80 -19.89 35.52
N ALA A 423 -4.72 -20.28 34.82
CA ALA A 423 -3.73 -21.25 35.29
C ALA A 423 -2.29 -20.91 34.84
N PRO A 424 -1.80 -19.66 34.96
CA PRO A 424 -0.41 -19.31 34.57
C PRO A 424 0.64 -20.06 35.40
N ASP A 425 0.29 -20.43 36.64
CA ASP A 425 1.18 -21.13 37.54
C ASP A 425 1.17 -22.66 37.43
N ASP A 426 0.21 -23.22 36.67
CA ASP A 426 0.03 -24.67 36.51
C ASP A 426 1.25 -25.32 35.82
N PRO A 427 1.72 -26.48 36.31
CA PRO A 427 2.95 -27.09 35.80
C PRO A 427 2.80 -27.64 34.38
N LEU A 428 1.61 -28.08 33.96
CA LEU A 428 1.37 -28.53 32.59
C LEU A 428 1.33 -27.33 31.62
N VAL A 429 0.72 -26.21 32.05
CA VAL A 429 0.74 -24.95 31.30
C VAL A 429 2.18 -24.45 31.12
N LYS A 430 2.94 -24.30 32.21
CA LYS A 430 4.37 -23.92 32.18
C LYS A 430 5.19 -24.84 31.27
N HIS A 431 4.97 -26.15 31.34
CA HIS A 431 5.67 -27.13 30.50
C HIS A 431 5.36 -27.01 29.00
N VAL A 432 4.10 -26.72 28.62
CA VAL A 432 3.75 -26.50 27.20
C VAL A 432 4.26 -25.15 26.70
N PHE A 433 4.21 -24.10 27.51
CA PHE A 433 4.77 -22.80 27.16
C PHE A 433 6.31 -22.83 27.04
N HIS A 434 7.02 -23.52 27.92
CA HIS A 434 8.45 -23.77 27.78
C HIS A 434 8.76 -24.46 26.44
N LYS A 435 8.00 -25.51 26.07
CA LYS A 435 8.16 -26.19 24.77
C LYS A 435 7.82 -25.28 23.58
N ALA A 436 6.85 -24.38 23.71
CA ALA A 436 6.58 -23.35 22.70
C ALA A 436 7.77 -22.39 22.56
N GLY A 437 8.37 -21.96 23.67
CA GLY A 437 9.62 -21.19 23.71
C GLY A 437 10.75 -21.89 22.95
N VAL A 438 11.04 -23.17 23.24
CA VAL A 438 12.09 -23.95 22.56
C VAL A 438 11.90 -23.99 21.04
N ILE A 439 10.66 -24.13 20.58
CA ILE A 439 10.33 -24.13 19.15
C ILE A 439 10.50 -22.73 18.54
N LEU A 440 10.03 -21.67 19.21
CA LEU A 440 10.15 -20.29 18.74
C LEU A 440 11.62 -19.82 18.68
N GLY A 441 12.42 -20.11 19.71
CA GLY A 441 13.86 -19.84 19.70
C GLY A 441 14.58 -20.65 18.61
N SER A 442 14.14 -21.88 18.36
CA SER A 442 14.67 -22.70 17.27
C SER A 442 14.36 -22.16 15.87
N HIS A 443 13.35 -21.28 15.69
CA HIS A 443 13.16 -20.57 14.43
C HIS A 443 14.28 -19.54 14.19
N ILE A 444 14.70 -18.83 15.25
CA ILE A 444 15.84 -17.89 15.18
C ILE A 444 17.14 -18.65 14.89
N ARG A 445 17.37 -19.79 15.56
CA ARG A 445 18.53 -20.67 15.29
C ARG A 445 18.50 -21.32 13.90
N ALA A 446 17.32 -21.51 13.31
CA ALA A 446 17.19 -22.04 11.96
C ALA A 446 17.42 -20.96 10.89
N ILE A 447 16.87 -19.76 11.06
CA ILE A 447 17.01 -18.67 10.07
C ILE A 447 18.41 -18.04 10.08
N SER A 448 19.20 -18.27 11.14
CA SER A 448 20.59 -17.80 11.22
C SER A 448 21.53 -18.38 10.17
N SER A 449 21.12 -19.40 9.39
CA SER A 449 21.87 -19.83 8.20
C SER A 449 21.93 -18.79 7.07
N HIS A 450 21.21 -17.67 7.20
CA HIS A 450 21.15 -16.59 6.21
C HIS A 450 21.68 -15.24 6.74
N PHE A 451 22.09 -15.18 8.02
CA PHE A 451 22.64 -13.98 8.65
C PHE A 451 23.98 -13.54 8.04
N ASP A 452 24.24 -12.24 8.09
CA ASP A 452 25.57 -11.67 7.88
C ASP A 452 26.41 -11.74 9.16
N GLU A 453 27.74 -11.63 9.05
CA GLU A 453 28.66 -11.79 10.18
C GLU A 453 28.35 -10.87 11.37
N GLU A 454 27.96 -9.61 11.11
CA GLU A 454 27.56 -8.63 12.13
C GLU A 454 26.36 -9.13 12.98
N MET A 455 25.39 -9.81 12.36
CA MET A 455 24.15 -10.24 13.05
C MET A 455 24.39 -11.33 14.09
N PHE A 456 25.48 -12.11 14.00
CA PHE A 456 25.79 -13.11 15.02
C PHE A 456 26.27 -12.49 16.35
N LEU A 457 26.75 -11.25 16.31
CA LEU A 457 27.15 -10.50 17.52
C LEU A 457 25.93 -10.07 18.33
N ASP A 458 24.87 -9.62 17.66
CA ASP A 458 23.59 -9.22 18.24
C ASP A 458 22.47 -9.33 17.19
N VAL A 459 21.53 -10.26 17.38
CA VAL A 459 20.40 -10.46 16.48
C VAL A 459 19.25 -9.54 16.90
N PRO A 460 18.86 -8.53 16.08
CA PRO A 460 17.65 -7.75 16.35
C PRO A 460 16.41 -8.54 15.92
N VAL A 461 15.52 -8.84 16.87
CA VAL A 461 14.27 -9.58 16.64
C VAL A 461 13.08 -8.76 17.12
N VAL A 462 12.15 -8.41 16.24
CA VAL A 462 10.87 -7.81 16.61
C VAL A 462 9.82 -8.90 16.84
N LEU A 463 9.11 -8.82 17.96
CA LEU A 463 8.09 -9.77 18.39
C LEU A 463 6.70 -9.29 18.00
N VAL A 464 5.92 -10.17 17.36
CA VAL A 464 4.54 -9.87 16.93
C VAL A 464 3.58 -10.98 17.36
N GLY A 465 2.40 -10.60 17.84
CA GLY A 465 1.32 -11.54 18.16
C GLY A 465 1.09 -11.75 19.66
N SER A 466 -0.07 -12.34 19.97
CA SER A 466 -0.61 -12.43 21.32
C SER A 466 0.13 -13.38 22.26
N VAL A 467 0.88 -14.36 21.74
CA VAL A 467 1.57 -15.37 22.56
C VAL A 467 2.69 -14.72 23.39
N PHE A 468 3.40 -13.73 22.82
CA PHE A 468 4.47 -12.99 23.51
C PHE A 468 4.01 -12.14 24.71
N LYS A 469 2.70 -11.90 24.87
CA LYS A 469 2.15 -11.35 26.13
C LYS A 469 2.40 -12.26 27.34
N SER A 470 2.77 -13.52 27.09
CA SER A 470 3.11 -14.54 28.09
C SER A 470 4.63 -14.78 28.18
N TRP A 471 5.46 -13.76 27.89
CA TRP A 471 6.92 -13.88 27.77
C TRP A 471 7.59 -14.61 28.95
N SER A 472 7.13 -14.36 30.18
CA SER A 472 7.63 -15.03 31.40
C SER A 472 7.42 -16.55 31.44
N LEU A 473 6.50 -17.11 30.63
CA LEU A 473 6.31 -18.56 30.47
C LEU A 473 7.11 -19.12 29.28
N LEU A 474 7.58 -18.25 28.37
CA LEU A 474 8.31 -18.62 27.15
C LEU A 474 9.83 -18.52 27.31
N LYS A 475 10.31 -17.57 28.14
CA LYS A 475 11.71 -17.12 28.17
C LYS A 475 12.74 -18.25 28.26
N ASP A 476 12.68 -19.05 29.32
CA ASP A 476 13.68 -20.10 29.60
C ASP A 476 13.80 -21.08 28.43
N GLY A 477 12.65 -21.53 27.90
CA GLY A 477 12.59 -22.38 26.73
C GLY A 477 13.06 -21.68 25.46
N PHE A 478 12.77 -20.38 25.31
CA PHE A 478 13.26 -19.59 24.18
C PHE A 478 14.78 -19.41 24.20
N GLU A 479 15.40 -19.21 25.37
CA GLU A 479 16.86 -19.20 25.53
C GLU A 479 17.48 -20.55 25.16
N GLU A 480 16.91 -21.68 25.59
CA GLU A 480 17.32 -23.02 25.14
C GLU A 480 17.17 -23.17 23.61
N GLY A 481 16.03 -22.71 23.07
CA GLY A 481 15.72 -22.71 21.65
C GLY A 481 16.70 -21.89 20.81
N VAL A 482 17.15 -20.73 21.30
CA VAL A 482 18.15 -19.90 20.61
C VAL A 482 19.54 -20.51 20.76
N PHE A 483 19.99 -20.84 21.97
CA PHE A 483 21.40 -21.07 22.29
C PHE A 483 21.85 -22.54 22.31
N SER A 484 20.95 -23.51 22.21
CA SER A 484 21.33 -24.93 22.11
C SER A 484 22.28 -25.19 20.93
N ARG A 485 23.18 -26.17 21.11
CA ARG A 485 24.20 -26.54 20.12
C ARG A 485 23.78 -27.84 19.42
N ASP A 486 23.48 -27.76 18.12
CA ASP A 486 23.33 -28.96 17.28
C ASP A 486 24.62 -29.28 16.50
N LYS A 487 24.60 -30.30 15.64
CA LYS A 487 25.77 -30.77 14.87
C LYS A 487 26.39 -29.70 13.94
N ARG A 488 25.68 -28.60 13.67
CA ARG A 488 26.16 -27.45 12.87
C ARG A 488 26.86 -26.38 13.71
N GLY A 489 26.89 -26.53 15.04
CA GLY A 489 27.33 -25.49 15.96
C GLY A 489 26.27 -24.43 16.22
N ASN A 490 26.64 -23.38 16.95
CA ASN A 490 25.79 -22.21 17.18
C ASN A 490 26.66 -20.97 17.42
N HIS A 491 26.52 -19.97 16.56
CA HIS A 491 27.36 -18.79 16.53
C HIS A 491 26.70 -17.55 17.16
N ILE A 492 25.38 -17.58 17.41
CA ILE A 492 24.62 -16.47 17.99
C ILE A 492 25.15 -16.16 19.40
N LYS A 493 25.58 -14.91 19.62
CA LYS A 493 26.12 -14.44 20.91
C LYS A 493 25.10 -13.69 21.75
N LYS A 494 24.28 -12.86 21.10
CA LYS A 494 23.22 -12.09 21.73
C LYS A 494 21.99 -12.06 20.83
N VAL A 495 20.82 -11.98 21.45
CA VAL A 495 19.56 -11.67 20.77
C VAL A 495 18.90 -10.53 21.56
N THR A 496 18.64 -9.42 20.89
CA THR A 496 17.89 -8.30 21.47
C THR A 496 16.46 -8.35 20.94
N LEU A 497 15.51 -8.51 21.85
CA LEU A 497 14.09 -8.61 21.53
C LEU A 497 13.44 -7.22 21.58
N TYR A 498 12.59 -6.90 20.61
CA TYR A 498 11.93 -5.61 20.48
C TYR A 498 10.41 -5.76 20.36
N ASN A 499 9.67 -4.77 20.87
CA ASN A 499 8.27 -4.60 20.54
C ASN A 499 8.11 -3.77 19.26
N LEU A 500 7.00 -4.00 18.58
CA LEU A 500 6.50 -3.12 17.53
C LEU A 500 5.78 -1.92 18.19
N ASP A 501 6.50 -0.81 18.37
CA ASP A 501 5.98 0.47 18.92
C ASP A 501 5.56 1.47 17.84
N GLU A 502 5.77 1.13 16.57
CA GLU A 502 5.55 1.97 15.39
C GLU A 502 4.71 1.17 14.38
N THR A 503 3.80 1.80 13.65
CA THR A 503 2.95 1.07 12.69
C THR A 503 3.79 0.51 11.52
N PRO A 504 3.55 -0.74 11.05
CA PRO A 504 4.27 -1.29 9.90
C PRO A 504 4.10 -0.47 8.61
N ALA A 505 3.06 0.37 8.55
CA ALA A 505 2.86 1.35 7.49
C ALA A 505 4.11 2.23 7.30
N VAL A 506 4.74 2.71 8.39
CA VAL A 506 6.01 3.46 8.33
C VAL A 506 7.07 2.68 7.57
N GLY A 507 7.31 1.42 7.94
CA GLY A 507 8.31 0.57 7.30
C GLY A 507 8.06 0.36 5.80
N ALA A 508 6.79 0.33 5.40
CA ALA A 508 6.43 0.27 4.00
C ALA A 508 6.77 1.57 3.24
N ALA A 509 6.56 2.74 3.84
CA ALA A 509 6.98 4.03 3.27
C ALA A 509 8.52 4.12 3.13
N LEU A 510 9.26 3.63 4.12
CA LEU A 510 10.73 3.57 4.07
C LEU A 510 11.23 2.64 2.95
N LEU A 511 10.60 1.47 2.77
CA LEU A 511 10.94 0.55 1.67
C LEU A 511 10.57 1.10 0.29
N ALA A 512 9.45 1.83 0.17
CA ALA A 512 9.07 2.53 -1.07
C ALA A 512 10.13 3.55 -1.50
N ALA A 513 10.70 4.27 -0.53
CA ALA A 513 11.81 5.20 -0.75
C ALA A 513 13.12 4.47 -1.10
N GLN A 514 13.47 3.39 -0.40
CA GLN A 514 14.68 2.60 -0.69
C GLN A 514 14.64 1.97 -2.09
N ASN A 515 13.46 1.54 -2.56
CA ASN A 515 13.25 1.03 -3.92
C ASN A 515 13.56 2.05 -5.04
N ILE A 516 13.52 3.36 -4.74
CA ILE A 516 13.94 4.44 -5.65
C ILE A 516 15.32 5.03 -5.31
N HIS A 517 16.07 4.37 -4.44
CA HIS A 517 17.37 4.79 -3.92
C HIS A 517 17.34 6.11 -3.10
N VAL A 518 16.22 6.38 -2.41
CA VAL A 518 16.12 7.44 -1.41
C VAL A 518 16.18 6.82 -0.01
N ASP A 519 17.26 7.09 0.71
CA ASP A 519 17.38 6.71 2.12
C ASP A 519 16.73 7.81 3.00
N ILE A 520 15.78 7.42 3.86
CA ILE A 520 15.06 8.34 4.74
C ILE A 520 15.65 8.21 6.15
N PRO A 521 16.14 9.30 6.78
CA PRO A 521 16.70 9.27 8.13
C PRO A 521 15.60 9.19 9.20
N TYR A 522 14.82 8.11 9.19
CA TYR A 522 13.72 7.89 10.13
C TYR A 522 14.23 7.44 11.49
N LYS A 523 13.70 8.04 12.56
CA LYS A 523 14.07 7.69 13.93
C LYS A 523 13.16 6.57 14.44
N HIS A 524 13.57 5.32 14.27
CA HIS A 524 12.93 4.17 14.90
C HIS A 524 12.84 4.34 16.43
N THR A 525 11.70 3.96 17.01
CA THR A 525 11.32 4.21 18.42
C THR A 525 11.17 2.94 19.25
N SER A 526 11.39 1.77 18.64
CA SER A 526 11.09 0.44 19.18
C SER A 526 11.80 0.13 20.49
N LYS A 527 11.02 -0.25 21.50
CA LYS A 527 11.51 -0.57 22.85
C LYS A 527 12.05 -1.98 22.90
N VAL A 528 13.17 -2.15 23.60
CA VAL A 528 13.72 -3.46 23.96
C VAL A 528 12.80 -4.12 24.98
N VAL A 529 12.43 -5.37 24.72
CA VAL A 529 11.64 -6.26 25.60
C VAL A 529 12.56 -7.03 26.53
N ASP A 530 13.64 -7.61 25.99
CA ASP A 530 14.60 -8.43 26.71
C ASP A 530 15.94 -8.48 25.95
N VAL A 531 17.00 -8.85 26.66
CA VAL A 531 18.35 -9.03 26.10
C VAL A 531 18.87 -10.39 26.51
N LEU A 532 18.91 -11.31 25.56
CA LEU A 532 19.34 -12.69 25.79
C LEU A 532 20.79 -12.84 25.35
N GLN A 533 21.65 -13.47 26.15
CA GLN A 533 23.07 -13.67 25.84
C GLN A 533 23.50 -15.11 26.06
N GLN A 534 24.36 -15.61 25.18
CA GLN A 534 25.02 -16.90 25.34
C GLN A 534 26.04 -16.80 26.48
N PHE A 535 25.61 -17.12 27.70
CA PHE A 535 26.52 -17.21 28.85
C PHE A 535 27.68 -18.15 28.52
N GLN A 536 28.91 -17.63 28.58
CA GLN A 536 30.10 -18.47 28.62
C GLN A 536 30.15 -19.17 29.97
N ILE A 537 29.73 -20.44 29.99
CA ILE A 537 30.12 -21.35 31.06
C ILE A 537 31.64 -21.53 30.93
N HIS A 538 32.39 -20.84 31.79
CA HIS A 538 33.76 -21.20 32.09
C HIS A 538 33.74 -22.56 32.81
N LEU A 539 34.04 -23.62 32.06
CA LEU A 539 34.41 -24.94 32.54
C LEU A 539 35.88 -24.96 32.97
#